data_AF-A0A0F4Q3C5-F1
#
_entry.id   AF-A0A0F4Q3C5-F1
#
_cell.length_a   1.000
_cell.length_b   1.000
_cell.length_c   1.000
_cell.angle_alpha   90.00
_cell.angle_beta   90.00
_cell.angle_gamma   90.00
#
_symmetry.space_group_name_H-M   'P 1'
#
loop_
_entity.id
_entity.type
_entity.pdbx_description
1 polymer ?
#
loop_
_entity_poly.entity_id
_entity_poly.type
_entity_poly.pdbx_seq_one_letter_code
_entity_poly.pdbx_strand_id
1 'polypeptide(L)'
;MFQTLVICLFILSILAFIKSVSVFVETWKAEAPMHWREWNEPEFIDLYRQMFTYLWPVIFGKACEDANSDLLVKKRNDIRFTLILVVLLFIAGTAFNGFSFEVSPRWVN
;
A
#
# COMPACT_ATOMS: atom_id res chain seq x y z
N MET A 1 -3.07 19.13 20.82
CA MET A 1 -1.87 19.37 19.99
C MET A 1 -1.29 18.08 19.42
N PHE A 2 -0.97 17.08 20.25
CA PHE A 2 -0.42 15.79 19.78
C PHE A 2 -1.36 15.03 18.81
N GLN A 3 -2.65 14.94 19.11
CA GLN A 3 -3.65 14.31 18.24
C GLN A 3 -3.74 14.98 16.85
N THR A 4 -3.71 16.32 16.81
CA THR A 4 -3.68 17.09 15.55
C THR A 4 -2.44 16.75 14.73
N LEU A 5 -1.27 16.65 15.36
CA LEU A 5 -0.03 16.24 14.70
C LEU A 5 -0.11 14.82 14.13
N VAL A 6 -0.66 13.86 14.88
CA VAL A 6 -0.86 12.48 14.41
C VAL A 6 -1.80 12.43 13.20
N ILE A 7 -2.89 13.20 13.21
CA ILE A 7 -3.81 13.30 12.07
C ILE A 7 -3.10 13.91 10.85
N CYS A 8 -2.32 14.99 11.03
CA CYS A 8 -1.54 15.58 9.94
C CYS A 8 -0.52 14.59 9.35
N LEU A 9 0.22 13.87 10.21
CA LEU A 9 1.17 12.85 9.77
C LEU A 9 0.47 11.69 9.04
N PHE A 10 -0.72 11.29 9.50
CA PHE A 10 -1.53 10.28 8.85
C PHE A 10 -1.93 10.71 7.43
N ILE A 11 -2.45 11.92 7.26
CA ILE A 11 -2.80 12.47 5.94
C ILE A 11 -1.56 12.53 5.03
N LEU A 12 -0.43 13.02 5.53
CA LEU A 12 0.83 13.07 4.78
C LEU A 12 1.31 11.68 4.36
N SER A 13 1.16 10.67 5.23
CA SER A 13 1.53 9.29 4.91
C SER A 13 0.64 8.69 3.82
N ILE A 14 -0.65 9.00 3.80
CA ILE A 14 -1.57 8.58 2.72
C ILE A 14 -1.17 9.23 1.40
N LEU A 15 -0.85 10.52 1.39
CA LEU A 15 -0.38 11.22 0.19
C LEU A 15 0.94 10.64 -0.31
N ALA A 16 1.88 10.33 0.59
CA ALA A 16 3.15 9.70 0.25
C ALA A 16 2.94 8.28 -0.33
N PHE A 17 2.00 7.52 0.22
CA PHE A 17 1.62 6.20 -0.27
C PHE A 17 1.02 6.30 -1.68
N ILE A 18 0.04 7.20 -1.90
CA ILE A 18 -0.55 7.46 -3.23
C ILE A 18 0.54 7.81 -4.24
N LYS A 19 1.43 8.76 -3.91
CA LYS A 19 2.53 9.14 -4.80
C LYS A 19 3.46 7.97 -5.12
N SER A 20 3.79 7.15 -4.13
CA SER A 20 4.68 5.98 -4.31
C SER A 20 4.05 4.96 -5.24
N VAL A 21 2.74 4.74 -5.11
CA VAL A 21 1.95 3.88 -5.99
C VAL A 21 1.91 4.43 -7.42
N SER A 22 1.66 5.73 -7.62
CA SER A 22 1.68 6.33 -8.96
C SER A 22 3.05 6.19 -9.64
N VAL A 23 4.13 6.54 -8.93
CA VAL A 23 5.49 6.44 -9.46
C VAL A 23 5.87 5.00 -9.78
N PHE A 24 5.41 4.04 -8.96
CA PHE A 24 5.61 2.63 -9.24
C PHE A 24 4.89 2.19 -10.51
N VAL A 25 3.63 2.60 -10.72
CA VAL A 25 2.88 2.28 -11.94
C VAL A 25 3.56 2.88 -13.19
N GLU A 26 4.06 4.11 -13.10
CA GLU A 26 4.84 4.72 -14.20
C GLU A 26 6.13 3.93 -14.49
N THR A 27 6.87 3.58 -13.44
CA THR A 27 8.11 2.79 -13.56
C THR A 27 7.81 1.39 -14.12
N TRP A 28 6.73 0.78 -13.66
CA TRP A 28 6.22 -0.50 -14.10
C TRP A 28 5.94 -0.50 -15.61
N LYS A 29 5.26 0.53 -16.11
CA LYS A 29 4.96 0.67 -17.55
C LYS A 29 6.23 0.83 -18.39
N ALA A 30 7.26 1.50 -17.86
CA ALA A 30 8.50 1.75 -18.58
C ALA A 30 9.44 0.53 -18.61
N GLU A 31 9.59 -0.18 -17.49
CA GLU A 31 10.68 -1.15 -17.29
C GLU A 31 10.35 -2.58 -17.77
N ALA A 32 9.08 -3.02 -17.71
CA ALA A 32 8.74 -4.41 -18.00
C ALA A 32 7.54 -4.63 -18.93
N PRO A 33 7.41 -3.88 -20.05
CA PRO A 33 6.20 -3.82 -20.89
C PRO A 33 5.67 -5.18 -21.39
N MET A 34 6.51 -6.21 -21.51
CA MET A 34 6.10 -7.54 -21.97
C MET A 34 5.59 -8.47 -20.86
N HIS A 35 6.13 -8.39 -19.64
CA HIS A 35 5.67 -9.23 -18.52
C HIS A 35 4.24 -8.88 -18.08
N TRP A 36 3.75 -7.70 -18.48
CA TRP A 36 2.46 -7.17 -18.05
C TRP A 36 1.28 -7.53 -18.95
N ARG A 37 1.50 -8.12 -20.14
CA ARG A 37 0.39 -8.65 -20.95
C ARG A 37 -0.42 -9.72 -20.22
N GLU A 38 0.23 -10.47 -19.34
CA GLU A 38 -0.41 -11.53 -18.55
C GLU A 38 -1.23 -10.99 -17.37
N TRP A 39 -0.95 -9.75 -16.94
CA TRP A 39 -1.51 -9.16 -15.72
C TRP A 39 -2.51 -8.02 -16.00
N ASN A 40 -2.72 -7.69 -17.30
CA ASN A 40 -3.31 -6.45 -17.80
C ASN A 40 -2.53 -5.20 -17.36
N GLU A 41 -2.51 -4.15 -18.19
CA GLU A 41 -1.81 -2.90 -17.87
C GLU A 41 -2.47 -2.26 -16.63
N PRO A 42 -1.81 -2.20 -15.47
CA PRO A 42 -2.48 -1.72 -14.27
C PRO A 42 -2.60 -0.21 -14.33
N GLU A 43 -3.81 0.28 -14.14
CA GLU A 43 -4.01 1.68 -13.81
C GLU A 43 -3.74 1.92 -12.32
N PHE A 44 -3.48 3.17 -11.97
CA PHE A 44 -3.32 3.60 -10.58
C PHE A 44 -4.49 3.12 -9.69
N ILE A 45 -5.72 3.18 -10.21
CA ILE A 45 -6.94 2.74 -9.53
C ILE A 45 -6.94 1.23 -9.29
N ASP A 46 -6.47 0.45 -10.25
CA ASP A 46 -6.40 -1.01 -10.11
C ASP A 46 -5.36 -1.41 -9.09
N LEU A 47 -4.20 -0.76 -9.09
CA LEU A 47 -3.21 -1.02 -8.05
C LEU A 47 -3.74 -0.64 -6.68
N TYR A 48 -4.36 0.52 -6.51
CA TYR A 48 -4.93 0.94 -5.23
C TYR A 48 -6.04 0.01 -4.72
N ARG A 49 -6.94 -0.45 -5.60
CA ARG A 49 -8.06 -1.34 -5.22
C ARG A 49 -7.64 -2.80 -5.05
N GLN A 50 -6.72 -3.26 -5.89
CA GLN A 50 -6.37 -4.67 -6.01
C GLN A 50 -5.00 -5.01 -5.39
N MET A 51 -4.35 -4.03 -4.73
CA MET A 51 -3.09 -4.25 -4.00
C MET A 51 -3.19 -5.42 -3.02
N PHE A 52 -4.37 -5.58 -2.41
CA PHE A 52 -4.64 -6.63 -1.43
C PHE A 52 -5.29 -7.88 -2.01
N THR A 53 -5.50 -7.93 -3.33
CA THR A 53 -6.13 -9.05 -4.03
C THR A 53 -5.23 -9.54 -5.18
N TYR A 54 -5.58 -9.24 -6.43
CA TYR A 54 -4.92 -9.76 -7.62
C TYR A 54 -3.47 -9.27 -7.78
N LEU A 55 -3.17 -8.05 -7.33
CA LEU A 55 -1.85 -7.43 -7.47
C LEU A 55 -0.97 -7.61 -6.22
N TRP A 56 -1.44 -8.40 -5.25
CA TRP A 56 -0.67 -8.82 -4.08
C TRP A 56 0.73 -9.38 -4.42
N PRO A 57 0.90 -10.33 -5.36
CA PRO A 57 2.22 -10.89 -5.67
C PRO A 57 3.18 -9.88 -6.30
N VAL A 58 2.68 -8.78 -6.87
CA VAL A 58 3.54 -7.73 -7.41
C VAL A 58 4.06 -6.83 -6.31
N ILE A 59 3.21 -6.45 -5.35
CA ILE A 59 3.59 -5.59 -4.25
C ILE A 59 4.29 -6.35 -3.12
N PHE A 60 3.79 -7.51 -2.73
CA PHE A 60 4.27 -8.30 -1.59
C PHE A 60 4.99 -9.59 -1.97
N GLY A 61 4.87 -10.05 -3.22
CA GLY A 61 5.56 -11.24 -3.73
C GLY A 61 6.87 -10.94 -4.44
N LYS A 62 7.30 -11.91 -5.27
CA LYS A 62 8.57 -11.91 -6.02
C LYS A 62 8.44 -11.49 -7.49
N ALA A 63 7.25 -11.13 -7.97
CA ALA A 63 7.04 -10.85 -9.39
C ALA A 63 7.95 -9.72 -9.94
N CYS A 64 8.29 -8.70 -9.13
CA CYS A 64 9.26 -7.67 -9.51
C CYS A 64 10.71 -8.18 -9.60
N GLU A 65 11.06 -9.17 -8.77
CA GLU A 65 12.39 -9.81 -8.80
C GLU A 65 12.49 -10.74 -10.02
N ASP A 66 11.42 -11.45 -10.35
CA ASP A 66 11.34 -12.32 -11.53
C ASP A 66 11.39 -11.51 -12.84
N ALA A 67 10.87 -10.27 -12.83
CA ALA A 67 11.00 -9.32 -13.93
C ALA A 67 12.42 -8.72 -14.08
N ASN A 68 13.35 -9.06 -13.19
CA ASN A 68 14.77 -8.70 -13.22
C ASN A 68 15.06 -7.18 -13.36
N SER A 69 14.19 -6.34 -12.79
CA SER A 69 14.34 -4.87 -12.77
C SER A 69 14.55 -4.37 -11.33
N ASP A 70 15.79 -3.98 -11.02
CA ASP A 70 16.18 -3.43 -9.71
C ASP A 70 15.40 -2.15 -9.35
N LEU A 71 15.05 -1.36 -10.37
CA LEU A 71 14.28 -0.13 -10.23
C LEU A 71 12.86 -0.42 -9.73
N LEU A 72 12.20 -1.43 -10.31
CA LEU A 72 10.88 -1.91 -9.89
C LEU A 72 10.91 -2.45 -8.46
N VAL A 73 11.91 -3.26 -8.11
CA VAL A 73 12.09 -3.80 -6.76
C VAL A 73 12.25 -2.67 -5.73
N LYS A 74 13.02 -1.62 -6.05
CA LYS A 74 13.19 -0.46 -5.17
C LYS A 74 11.88 0.30 -4.97
N LYS A 75 11.16 0.58 -6.05
CA LYS A 75 9.87 1.30 -5.99
C LYS A 75 8.78 0.50 -5.27
N ARG A 76 8.77 -0.82 -5.41
CA ARG A 76 7.93 -1.74 -4.61
C ARG A 76 8.24 -1.59 -3.11
N ASN A 77 9.52 -1.51 -2.74
CA ASN A 77 9.92 -1.35 -1.35
C ASN A 77 9.48 0.02 -0.78
N ASP A 78 9.51 1.08 -1.59
CA ASP A 78 8.98 2.40 -1.21
C ASP A 78 7.47 2.34 -0.88
N ILE A 79 6.68 1.58 -1.66
CA ILE A 79 5.26 1.31 -1.38
C ILE A 79 5.10 0.57 -0.05
N ARG A 80 5.86 -0.52 0.15
CA ARG A 80 5.79 -1.30 1.41
C ARG A 80 6.12 -0.43 2.62
N PHE A 81 7.14 0.41 2.51
CA PHE A 81 7.56 1.30 3.60
C PHE A 81 6.49 2.34 3.93
N THR A 82 5.94 3.01 2.91
CA THR A 82 4.86 3.99 3.10
C THR A 82 3.59 3.35 3.66
N LEU A 83 3.26 2.12 3.26
CA LEU A 83 2.14 1.38 3.84
C LEU A 83 2.35 1.07 5.33
N ILE A 84 3.56 0.66 5.73
CA ILE A 84 3.88 0.43 7.14
C ILE A 84 3.67 1.71 7.95
N LEU A 85 4.09 2.87 7.43
CA LEU A 85 3.84 4.15 8.10
C LEU A 85 2.35 4.45 8.26
N VAL A 86 1.55 4.22 7.22
CA VAL A 86 0.09 4.39 7.28
C VAL A 86 -0.52 3.50 8.37
N VAL A 87 -0.13 2.22 8.42
CA VAL A 87 -0.65 1.26 9.42
C VAL A 87 -0.23 1.65 10.84
N LEU A 88 1.03 2.03 11.06
CA LEU A 88 1.50 2.47 12.37
C LEU A 88 0.79 3.74 12.85
N LEU A 89 0.58 4.71 11.96
CA LEU A 89 -0.14 5.94 12.27
C LEU A 89 -1.64 5.68 12.49
N PHE A 90 -2.23 4.72 11.78
CA PHE A 90 -3.60 4.27 12.01
C PHE A 90 -3.76 3.66 13.40
N ILE A 91 -2.89 2.73 13.80
CA ILE A 91 -2.89 2.10 15.13
C ILE A 91 -2.65 3.15 16.23
N ALA A 92 -1.73 4.08 16.01
CA ALA A 92 -1.53 5.20 16.92
C ALA A 92 -2.83 6.01 17.06
N GLY A 93 -3.48 6.35 15.94
CA GLY A 93 -4.74 7.06 15.92
C GLY A 93 -5.88 6.35 16.66
N THR A 94 -6.00 5.03 16.55
CA THR A 94 -7.03 4.25 17.30
C THR A 94 -6.73 4.20 18.78
N ALA A 95 -5.46 4.06 19.18
CA ALA A 95 -5.04 4.08 20.58
C ALA A 95 -5.35 5.44 21.26
N PHE A 96 -5.15 6.56 20.57
CA PHE A 96 -5.42 7.90 21.12
C PHE A 96 -6.91 8.23 21.22
N ASN A 97 -7.77 7.64 20.38
CA ASN A 97 -9.20 7.89 20.39
C ASN A 97 -9.99 6.93 21.31
N GLY A 98 -9.31 6.09 22.10
CA GLY A 98 -9.97 5.15 23.01
C GLY A 98 -10.83 4.11 22.28
N PHE A 99 -10.41 3.68 21.08
CA PHE A 99 -11.15 2.71 20.27
C PHE A 99 -11.12 1.33 20.98
N SER A 100 -12.14 1.04 21.77
CA SER A 100 -12.40 -0.30 22.30
C SER A 100 -13.23 -1.08 21.30
N PHE A 101 -12.63 -2.09 20.66
CA PHE A 101 -13.37 -3.09 19.91
C PHE A 101 -13.82 -4.19 20.89
N GLU A 102 -15.10 -4.16 21.26
CA GLU A 102 -15.74 -5.31 21.89
C GLU A 102 -16.01 -6.37 20.82
N VAL A 103 -15.23 -7.45 20.84
CA VAL A 103 -15.55 -8.65 20.07
C VAL A 103 -16.69 -9.36 20.80
N SER A 104 -17.94 -9.05 20.48
CA SER A 104 -19.03 -9.92 20.94
C SER A 104 -19.08 -11.16 20.04
N PRO A 105 -18.93 -12.39 20.59
CA PRO A 105 -19.10 -13.59 19.80
C PRO A 105 -20.54 -13.67 19.29
N ARG A 106 -20.70 -13.93 17.99
CA ARG A 106 -21.95 -13.98 17.23
C ARG A 106 -23.00 -15.00 17.72
N TRP A 107 -22.69 -15.74 18.78
CA TRP A 107 -23.47 -16.85 19.33
C TRP A 107 -24.25 -16.47 20.59
N VAL A 108 -24.18 -15.22 21.03
CA VAL A 108 -25.01 -14.68 22.12
C VAL A 108 -26.11 -13.81 21.50
N ASN A 109 -27.07 -14.45 20.83
CA ASN A 109 -28.40 -13.91 20.50
C ASN A 109 -29.38 -15.08 20.43
#